data_AF-A0A2G5RSY1-F1
#
_entry.id   AF-A0A2G5RSY1-F1
#
_cell.length_a   1.000
_cell.length_b   1.000
_cell.length_c   1.000
_cell.angle_alpha   90.00
_cell.angle_beta   90.00
_cell.angle_gamma   90.00
#
_symmetry.space_group_name_H-M   'P 1'
#
loop_
_entity.id
_entity.type
_entity.pdbx_description
1 polymer ?
#
loop_
_entity_poly.entity_id
_entity_poly.type
_entity_poly.pdbx_seq_one_letter_code
_entity_poly.pdbx_strand_id
1 'polypeptide(L)'
;MDVFHFFLLCIASFRLTRLLVYDRITSFLRAPFHDEFEQDGETYIVVKGTGLKKWIGELLSCHWCTGIWCTAGLYVGTVYAPIMFMPLVSVLAIAGGAALIETIVQKWSQ
;
A
#
# COMPACT_ATOMS: atom_id res chain seq x y z
N MET A 1 13.63 7.53 -18.17
CA MET A 1 13.12 7.63 -16.80
C MET A 1 14.28 8.11 -15.93
N ASP A 2 14.20 9.33 -15.43
CA ASP A 2 15.31 9.94 -14.67
C ASP A 2 15.49 9.29 -13.30
N VAL A 3 16.71 9.39 -12.76
CA VAL A 3 17.06 8.88 -11.43
C VAL A 3 16.14 9.46 -10.35
N PHE A 4 15.80 10.75 -10.47
CA PHE A 4 14.88 11.44 -9.56
C PHE A 4 13.48 10.80 -9.57
N HIS A 5 12.93 10.52 -10.75
CA HIS A 5 11.62 9.89 -10.90
C HIS A 5 11.61 8.46 -10.37
N PHE A 6 12.69 7.71 -10.58
CA PHE A 6 12.84 6.37 -10.01
C PHE A 6 12.81 6.40 -8.48
N PHE A 7 13.52 7.34 -7.85
CA PHE A 7 13.52 7.49 -6.40
C PHE A 7 12.14 7.87 -5.85
N LEU A 8 11.43 8.80 -6.51
CA LEU A 8 10.05 9.13 -6.15
C LEU A 8 9.13 7.90 -6.26
N LEU A 9 9.27 7.09 -7.30
CA LEU A 9 8.49 5.86 -7.48
C LEU A 9 8.76 4.84 -6.37
N CYS A 10 10.00 4.72 -5.90
CA CYS A 10 10.34 3.86 -4.76
C CYS A 10 9.64 4.32 -3.47
N ILE A 11 9.68 5.63 -3.15
CA ILE A 11 9.01 6.16 -1.95
C ILE A 11 7.49 6.06 -2.09
N ALA A 12 6.96 6.37 -3.27
CA ALA A 12 5.54 6.29 -3.57
C ALA A 12 5.01 4.86 -3.46
N SER A 13 5.74 3.87 -3.99
CA SER A 13 5.34 2.46 -3.89
C SER A 13 5.39 1.96 -2.45
N PHE A 14 6.40 2.35 -1.68
CA PHE A 14 6.46 2.07 -0.24
C PHE A 14 5.25 2.64 0.50
N ARG A 15 4.93 3.93 0.29
CA ARG A 15 3.78 4.58 0.93
C ARG A 15 2.46 3.95 0.50
N LEU A 16 2.30 3.64 -0.79
CA LEU A 16 1.10 3.02 -1.33
C LEU A 16 0.88 1.60 -0.77
N THR A 17 1.94 0.80 -0.70
CA THR A 17 1.90 -0.55 -0.11
C THR A 17 1.47 -0.47 1.35
N ARG A 18 2.07 0.46 2.09
CA ARG A 18 1.73 0.66 3.51
C ARG A 18 0.31 1.18 3.70
N LEU A 19 -0.17 2.04 2.82
CA LEU A 19 -1.59 2.44 2.77
C LEU A 19 -2.48 1.22 2.52
N LEU A 20 -2.26 0.42 1.47
CA LEU A 20 -3.15 -0.70 1.19
C LEU A 20 -3.15 -1.81 2.26
N VAL A 21 -1.99 -2.08 2.88
CA VAL A 21 -1.87 -3.14 3.90
C VAL A 21 -2.42 -2.67 5.25
N TYR A 22 -2.14 -1.43 5.65
CA TYR A 22 -2.39 -0.94 7.01
C TYR A 22 -3.48 0.13 7.12
N ASP A 23 -3.96 0.72 6.03
CA ASP A 23 -4.94 1.80 6.09
C ASP A 23 -6.36 1.27 6.34
N ARG A 24 -6.82 1.48 7.58
CA ARG A 24 -8.20 1.25 8.02
C ARG A 24 -9.23 2.09 7.26
N ILE A 25 -8.85 3.17 6.57
CA ILE A 25 -9.78 3.97 5.74
C ILE A 25 -10.33 3.14 4.57
N THR A 26 -9.57 2.16 4.06
CA THR A 26 -10.06 1.17 3.10
C THR A 26 -10.85 0.03 3.74
N SER A 27 -11.26 0.13 5.00
CA SER A 27 -12.10 -0.89 5.67
C SER A 27 -13.39 -1.17 4.91
N PHE A 28 -13.98 -0.18 4.23
CA PHE A 28 -15.13 -0.38 3.33
C PHE A 28 -14.80 -1.22 2.08
N LEU A 29 -13.55 -1.15 1.62
CA LEU A 29 -13.00 -2.00 0.56
C LEU A 29 -12.54 -3.36 1.09
N ARG A 30 -12.26 -3.50 2.40
CA ARG A 30 -11.86 -4.75 3.09
C ARG A 30 -13.06 -5.57 3.59
N ALA A 31 -14.16 -4.92 3.97
CA ALA A 31 -15.40 -5.55 4.43
C ALA A 31 -16.01 -6.63 3.50
N PRO A 32 -15.83 -6.56 2.16
CA PRO A 32 -16.26 -7.65 1.28
C PRO A 32 -15.27 -8.82 1.13
N PHE A 33 -14.06 -8.74 1.72
CA PHE A 33 -12.95 -9.69 1.48
C PHE A 33 -12.29 -10.27 2.76
N HIS A 34 -12.33 -9.57 3.89
CA HIS A 34 -11.91 -10.09 5.21
C HIS A 34 -13.09 -10.02 6.18
N ASP A 35 -13.38 -11.14 6.86
CA ASP A 35 -14.04 -11.08 8.17
C ASP A 35 -12.94 -11.06 9.24
N GLU A 36 -12.99 -10.06 10.12
CA GLU A 36 -12.23 -10.04 11.35
C GLU A 36 -13.06 -10.80 12.40
N PHE A 37 -12.66 -12.02 12.75
CA PHE A 37 -13.23 -12.72 13.90
C PHE A 37 -12.26 -12.57 15.08
N GLU A 38 -12.70 -11.90 16.15
CA GLU A 38 -12.02 -11.95 17.45
C GLU A 38 -12.49 -13.20 18.19
N GLN A 39 -11.58 -14.15 18.42
CA GLN A 39 -11.79 -15.24 19.37
C GLN A 39 -10.54 -15.34 20.26
N ASP A 40 -10.74 -15.28 21.57
CA ASP A 40 -9.71 -15.43 22.61
C ASP A 40 -8.50 -14.47 22.52
N GLY A 41 -8.73 -13.20 22.18
CA GLY A 41 -7.70 -12.15 22.26
C GLY A 41 -6.68 -12.14 21.12
N GLU A 42 -6.87 -12.97 20.10
CA GLU A 42 -6.03 -13.03 18.91
C GLU A 42 -6.87 -12.73 17.65
N THR A 43 -6.44 -11.76 16.85
CA THR A 43 -7.16 -11.34 15.65
C THR A 43 -6.83 -12.28 14.48
N TYR A 44 -7.73 -13.20 14.17
CA TYR A 44 -7.58 -14.10 13.02
C TYR A 44 -8.23 -13.51 11.78
N ILE A 45 -7.41 -13.23 10.77
CA ILE A 45 -7.84 -12.69 9.48
C ILE A 45 -8.24 -13.86 8.58
N VAL A 46 -9.55 -14.09 8.38
CA VAL A 46 -10.04 -15.15 7.48
C VAL A 46 -10.52 -14.54 6.17
N VAL A 47 -9.90 -14.93 5.06
CA VAL A 47 -10.25 -14.47 3.72
C VAL A 47 -11.61 -15.05 3.30
N LYS A 48 -12.58 -14.18 2.99
CA LYS A 48 -13.94 -14.57 2.59
C LYS A 48 -14.10 -14.54 1.06
N GLY A 49 -14.79 -15.54 0.51
CA GLY A 49 -15.20 -15.60 -0.91
C GLY A 49 -14.46 -16.65 -1.74
N THR A 50 -14.98 -16.93 -2.95
CA THR A 50 -14.40 -17.86 -3.93
C THR A 50 -13.85 -17.11 -5.15
N GLY A 51 -12.80 -17.65 -5.79
CA GLY A 51 -12.21 -17.08 -7.01
C GLY A 51 -11.41 -15.79 -6.77
N LEU A 52 -11.73 -14.73 -7.51
CA LEU A 52 -10.98 -13.46 -7.55
C LEU A 52 -10.91 -12.77 -6.17
N LYS A 53 -11.95 -12.91 -5.34
CA LYS A 53 -12.01 -12.33 -4.01
C LYS A 53 -10.98 -12.94 -3.05
N LYS A 54 -10.81 -14.26 -3.10
CA LYS A 54 -9.81 -14.97 -2.29
C LYS A 54 -8.39 -14.59 -2.70
N TRP A 55 -8.15 -14.48 -4.00
CA TRP A 55 -6.83 -14.11 -4.54
C TRP A 55 -6.41 -12.69 -4.12
N ILE A 56 -7.33 -11.72 -4.16
CA ILE A 56 -7.09 -10.35 -3.68
C ILE A 56 -6.84 -10.33 -2.17
N GLY A 57 -7.59 -11.12 -1.39
CA GLY A 57 -7.38 -11.27 0.05
C GLY A 57 -6.02 -11.87 0.42
N GLU A 58 -5.59 -12.92 -0.29
CA GLU A 58 -4.23 -13.49 -0.13
C GLU A 58 -3.14 -12.50 -0.50
N LEU A 59 -3.30 -11.72 -1.57
CA LEU A 59 -2.33 -10.67 -1.93
C LEU A 59 -2.20 -9.60 -0.84
N LEU A 60 -3.32 -9.12 -0.30
CA LEU A 60 -3.35 -8.14 0.79
C LEU A 60 -2.80 -8.70 2.11
N SER A 61 -2.88 -10.01 2.32
CA SER A 61 -2.29 -10.66 3.50
C SER A 61 -0.75 -10.67 3.46
N CYS A 62 -0.15 -10.63 2.27
CA CYS A 62 1.29 -10.61 2.11
C CYS A 62 1.78 -9.21 1.70
N HIS A 63 2.45 -8.53 2.64
CA HIS A 63 3.03 -7.19 2.40
C HIS A 63 3.99 -7.16 1.19
N TRP A 64 4.71 -8.25 0.94
CA TRP A 64 5.68 -8.36 -0.15
C TRP A 64 4.97 -8.47 -1.51
N CYS A 65 3.92 -9.29 -1.59
CA CYS A 65 3.10 -9.42 -2.80
C CYS A 65 2.38 -8.11 -3.12
N THR A 66 1.76 -7.47 -2.13
CA THR A 66 1.12 -6.16 -2.30
C THR A 66 2.13 -5.13 -2.82
N GLY A 67 3.37 -5.15 -2.31
CA GLY A 67 4.44 -4.27 -2.76
C GLY A 67 4.82 -4.44 -4.23
N ILE A 68 4.93 -5.70 -4.69
CA ILE A 68 5.20 -6.00 -6.11
C ILE A 68 4.10 -5.41 -7.01
N TRP A 69 2.83 -5.62 -6.65
CA TRP A 69 1.69 -5.18 -7.47
C TRP A 69 1.50 -3.67 -7.43
N CYS A 70 1.71 -3.02 -6.29
CA CYS A 70 1.71 -1.56 -6.18
C CYS A 70 2.77 -0.94 -7.08
N THR A 71 4.00 -1.49 -7.03
CA THR A 71 5.12 -0.99 -7.83
C THR A 71 4.84 -1.20 -9.32
N ALA A 72 4.39 -2.40 -9.70
CA ALA A 72 4.02 -2.70 -11.09
C ALA A 72 2.91 -1.77 -11.59
N GLY A 73 1.85 -1.56 -10.80
CA GLY A 73 0.74 -0.69 -11.16
C GLY A 73 1.14 0.77 -11.33
N LEU A 74 1.94 1.31 -10.40
CA LEU A 74 2.46 2.67 -10.52
C LEU A 74 3.40 2.82 -11.73
N TYR A 75 4.29 1.86 -11.96
CA TYR A 75 5.23 1.90 -13.10
C TYR A 75 4.50 1.80 -14.44
N VAL A 76 3.60 0.84 -14.59
CA VAL A 76 2.77 0.71 -15.81
C VAL A 76 1.93 1.97 -15.99
N GLY A 77 1.34 2.49 -14.93
CA GLY A 77 0.55 3.73 -14.97
C GLY A 77 1.35 4.95 -15.42
N THR A 78 2.59 5.12 -14.96
CA THR A 78 3.45 6.23 -15.42
C THR A 78 3.91 6.06 -16.87
N VAL A 79 4.04 4.83 -17.37
CA VAL A 79 4.39 4.55 -18.78
C VAL A 79 3.21 4.81 -19.72
N TYR A 80 2.01 4.32 -19.38
CA TYR A 80 0.84 4.41 -20.28
C TYR A 80 0.00 5.67 -20.10
N ALA A 81 -0.05 6.24 -18.88
CA ALA A 81 -0.85 7.41 -18.54
C ALA A 81 -0.08 8.41 -17.64
N PRO A 82 1.07 8.93 -18.11
CA PRO A 82 1.97 9.77 -17.32
C PRO A 82 1.30 11.01 -16.72
N ILE A 83 0.40 11.66 -17.48
CA ILE A 83 -0.30 12.88 -17.04
C ILE A 83 -1.12 12.65 -15.75
N MET A 84 -1.69 11.45 -15.61
CA MET A 84 -2.51 11.09 -14.45
C MET A 84 -1.66 10.50 -13.31
N PHE A 85 -0.67 9.68 -13.65
CA PHE A 85 0.11 8.95 -12.64
C PHE A 85 1.29 9.74 -12.07
N MET A 86 1.89 10.68 -12.82
CA MET A 86 2.94 11.54 -12.28
C MET A 86 2.50 12.35 -11.05
N PRO A 87 1.37 13.08 -11.05
CA PRO A 87 0.93 13.79 -9.85
C PRO A 87 0.61 12.83 -8.70
N LEU A 88 0.03 11.66 -9.00
CA LEU A 88 -0.24 10.63 -7.99
C LEU A 88 1.05 10.13 -7.31
N VAL A 89 2.07 9.77 -8.10
CA VAL A 89 3.39 9.35 -7.61
C VAL A 89 4.03 10.47 -6.78
N SER A 90 3.91 11.72 -7.23
CA SER A 90 4.46 12.89 -6.54
C SER A 90 3.85 13.05 -5.14
N VAL A 91 2.51 13.03 -5.05
CA VAL A 91 1.79 13.14 -3.78
C VAL A 91 2.14 12.00 -2.83
N LEU A 92 2.15 10.76 -3.33
CA LEU A 92 2.50 9.58 -2.54
C LEU A 92 3.95 9.62 -2.05
N ALA A 93 4.88 10.08 -2.89
CA ALA A 93 6.29 10.21 -2.54
C ALA A 93 6.51 11.28 -1.46
N ILE A 94 5.87 12.45 -1.60
CA ILE A 94 5.94 13.53 -0.59
C ILE A 94 5.38 13.04 0.74
N ALA A 95 4.20 12.40 0.74
CA ALA A 95 3.59 11.85 1.94
C ALA A 95 4.44 10.73 2.57
N GLY A 96 5.06 9.88 1.75
CA GLY A 96 5.99 8.84 2.20
C GLY A 96 7.24 9.43 2.86
N GLY A 97 7.83 10.45 2.24
CA GLY A 97 8.97 11.18 2.80
C GLY A 97 8.64 11.86 4.12
N ALA A 98 7.50 12.54 4.22
CA ALA A 98 7.03 13.17 5.45
C ALA A 98 6.87 12.15 6.59
N ALA A 99 6.26 10.99 6.31
CA ALA A 99 6.09 9.93 7.30
C ALA A 99 7.42 9.32 7.76
N LEU A 100 8.42 9.21 6.87
CA LEU A 100 9.77 8.78 7.24
C LEU A 100 10.44 9.79 8.18
N ILE A 101 10.35 11.08 7.87
CA ILE A 101 10.87 12.16 8.72
C ILE A 101 10.22 12.10 10.10
N GLU A 102 8.88 12.00 10.16
CA GLU A 102 8.15 11.89 11.41
C GLU A 102 8.59 10.69 12.25
N THR A 103 8.76 9.52 11.62
CA THR A 103 9.23 8.30 12.31
C THR A 103 10.64 8.48 12.88
N ILE A 104 11.54 9.16 12.13
CA ILE A 104 12.90 9.46 12.60
C ILE A 104 12.85 10.43 13.78
N VAL A 105 12.06 11.50 13.69
CA VAL A 105 11.92 12.51 14.75
C VAL A 105 11.36 11.88 16.03
N GLN A 106 10.32 11.05 15.93
CA GLN A 106 9.76 10.35 17.08
C GLN A 106 10.78 9.43 17.75
N LYS A 107 11.58 8.70 16.96
CA LYS A 107 12.62 7.81 17.49
C LYS A 107 13.76 8.56 18.19
N TRP A 108 14.07 9.78 17.76
CA TRP A 108 15.08 10.63 18.41
C TRP A 108 14.56 11.36 19.65
N SER A 109 13.24 11.54 19.74
CA SER A 109 12.59 12.23 20.86
C SER A 109 12.28 11.31 22.06
N GLN A 110 12.45 9.99 21.91
CA GLN A 110 12.37 9.00 22.99
C GLN A 110 13.76 8.59 23.45
#